data_AF-A0A930U3E5-F1
#
_entry.id   AF-A0A930U3E5-F1
#
_cell.length_a   1.000
_cell.length_b   1.000
_cell.length_c   1.000
_cell.angle_alpha   90.00
_cell.angle_beta   90.00
_cell.angle_gamma   90.00
#
_symmetry.space_group_name_H-M   'P 1'
#
loop_
_entity.id
_entity.type
_entity.pdbx_description
1 polymer ?
#
loop_
_entity_poly.entity_id
_entity_poly.type
_entity_poly.pdbx_seq_one_letter_code
_entity_poly.pdbx_strand_id
1 'polypeptide(L)'
;PMNPAPLAVCPIHSQRYQLELPRLEQARLLMAWVGPGSESLGTTYGLDLLATVLTGGRLSRLVHSLRETLGWVMDVDCHYALLQNAGLFTLSAWLDPEALEPVENHIRQAIIQLAQEPISPDELARVQRLMTNSYTFALETPSQLASLYGYYDHLGHLDQAVAYPQSIAGLEADFLQQVAATYLNPDHSLVTTVIPV
;
A
#
# COMPACT_ATOMS: atom_id res chain seq x y z
N PRO A 1 2.26 25.51 -2.92
CA PRO A 1 1.00 24.74 -3.02
C PRO A 1 1.13 23.65 -4.10
N MET A 2 1.27 22.39 -3.66
CA MET A 2 1.28 21.23 -4.54
C MET A 2 -0.17 21.03 -5.01
N ASN A 3 -0.51 21.57 -6.18
CA ASN A 3 -1.84 21.45 -6.74
C ASN A 3 -1.97 20.01 -7.27
N PRO A 4 -2.83 19.14 -6.70
CA PRO A 4 -2.89 17.75 -7.15
C PRO A 4 -3.40 17.74 -8.60
N ALA A 5 -2.63 17.12 -9.49
CA ALA A 5 -3.12 16.76 -10.82
C ALA A 5 -4.41 15.94 -10.66
N PRO A 6 -5.36 16.03 -11.61
CA PRO A 6 -6.59 15.25 -11.52
C PRO A 6 -6.24 13.77 -11.41
N LEU A 7 -6.73 13.13 -10.33
CA LEU A 7 -6.52 11.71 -10.07
C LEU A 7 -7.22 10.90 -11.17
N ALA A 8 -6.45 10.43 -12.15
CA ALA A 8 -6.95 9.57 -13.21
C ALA A 8 -6.74 8.10 -12.81
N VAL A 9 -7.77 7.28 -12.99
CA VAL A 9 -7.74 5.84 -12.71
C VAL A 9 -7.86 5.11 -14.04
N CYS A 10 -7.01 4.10 -14.26
CA CYS A 10 -7.24 3.15 -15.35
C CYS A 10 -8.35 2.18 -14.90
N PRO A 11 -9.50 2.10 -15.58
CA PRO A 11 -10.60 1.26 -15.14
C PRO A 11 -10.25 -0.22 -15.39
N ILE A 12 -9.70 -0.86 -14.36
CA ILE A 12 -9.66 -2.32 -14.33
C ILE A 12 -11.07 -2.78 -14.00
N HIS A 13 -11.68 -3.60 -14.86
CA HIS A 13 -12.87 -4.33 -14.46
C HIS A 13 -12.46 -5.28 -13.33
N SER A 14 -13.28 -5.42 -12.29
CA SER A 14 -12.96 -6.34 -11.21
C SER A 14 -12.81 -7.75 -11.76
N GLN A 15 -11.65 -8.36 -11.47
CA GLN A 15 -11.30 -9.70 -11.92
C GLN A 15 -10.98 -10.57 -10.73
N ARG A 16 -11.47 -11.81 -10.75
CA ARG A 16 -11.20 -12.80 -9.72
C ARG A 16 -10.60 -14.05 -10.35
N TYR A 17 -9.47 -14.49 -9.81
CA TYR A 17 -8.81 -15.72 -10.20
C TYR A 17 -8.70 -16.62 -8.97
N GLN A 18 -8.96 -17.91 -9.14
CA GLN A 18 -8.67 -18.92 -8.14
C GLN A 18 -7.72 -19.93 -8.75
N LEU A 19 -6.62 -20.18 -8.07
CA LEU A 19 -5.60 -21.14 -8.44
C LEU A 19 -5.56 -22.24 -7.39
N GLU A 20 -5.50 -23.47 -7.87
CA GLU A 20 -5.41 -24.68 -7.07
C GLU A 20 -4.03 -25.28 -7.27
N LEU A 21 -3.24 -25.38 -6.19
CA LEU A 21 -1.85 -25.84 -6.26
C LEU A 21 -1.62 -27.06 -5.36
N PRO A 22 -1.13 -28.19 -5.92
CA PRO A 22 -0.75 -29.33 -5.11
C PRO A 22 0.46 -28.98 -4.25
N ARG A 23 0.48 -29.46 -2.99
CA ARG A 23 1.54 -29.24 -1.98
C ARG A 23 1.57 -27.85 -1.33
N LEU A 24 0.52 -27.05 -1.52
CA LEU A 24 0.31 -25.88 -0.68
C LEU A 24 -0.24 -26.35 0.67
N GLU A 25 0.23 -25.79 1.78
CA GLU A 25 -0.35 -26.08 3.11
C GLU A 25 -1.30 -24.96 3.57
N GLN A 26 -1.07 -23.74 3.09
CA GLN A 26 -1.78 -22.53 3.50
C GLN A 26 -2.27 -21.77 2.27
N ALA A 27 -3.45 -21.19 2.35
CA ALA A 27 -3.96 -20.34 1.29
C ALA A 27 -3.18 -19.01 1.20
N ARG A 28 -3.26 -18.40 0.02
CA ARG A 28 -2.76 -17.05 -0.26
C ARG A 28 -3.88 -16.22 -0.85
N LEU A 29 -4.11 -15.05 -0.28
CA LEU A 29 -4.98 -14.03 -0.86
C LEU A 29 -4.09 -12.91 -1.40
N LEU A 30 -4.31 -12.51 -2.65
CA LEU A 30 -3.70 -11.33 -3.25
C LEU A 30 -4.80 -10.41 -3.76
N MET A 31 -4.69 -9.12 -3.45
CA MET A 31 -5.54 -8.07 -3.98
C MET A 31 -4.66 -6.98 -4.59
N ALA A 32 -5.03 -6.45 -5.75
CA ALA A 32 -4.25 -5.45 -6.44
C ALA A 32 -5.10 -4.35 -7.07
N TRP A 33 -4.57 -3.12 -7.03
CA TRP A 33 -5.14 -1.91 -7.63
C TRP A 33 -4.10 -1.17 -8.44
N VAL A 34 -4.51 -0.61 -9.58
CA VAL A 34 -3.63 0.23 -10.41
C VAL A 34 -3.68 1.66 -9.89
N GLY A 35 -2.50 2.20 -9.60
CA GLY A 35 -2.29 3.60 -9.24
C GLY A 35 -1.55 4.39 -10.34
N PRO A 36 -1.31 5.68 -10.11
CA PRO A 36 -0.58 6.53 -11.05
C PRO A 36 0.91 6.19 -11.12
N GLY A 37 1.55 6.57 -12.23
CA GLY A 37 3.00 6.47 -12.37
C GLY A 37 3.73 7.64 -11.73
N SER A 38 4.94 7.89 -12.22
CA SER A 38 5.79 8.96 -11.70
C SER A 38 5.25 10.36 -12.02
N GLU A 39 4.25 10.49 -12.90
CA GLU A 39 3.59 11.77 -13.19
C GLU A 39 2.85 12.38 -11.98
N SER A 40 2.48 11.57 -10.98
CA SER A 40 1.81 12.03 -9.76
C SER A 40 2.48 11.48 -8.50
N LEU A 41 3.70 11.94 -8.22
CA LEU A 41 4.46 11.52 -7.04
C LEU A 41 3.76 11.80 -5.71
N GLY A 42 3.03 12.91 -5.59
CA GLY A 42 2.25 13.21 -4.37
C GLY A 42 1.20 12.14 -4.07
N THR A 43 0.48 11.68 -5.10
CA THR A 43 -0.49 10.56 -4.98
C THR A 43 0.22 9.25 -4.68
N THR A 44 1.34 8.97 -5.35
CA THR A 44 2.17 7.79 -5.10
C THR A 44 2.64 7.72 -3.65
N TYR A 45 3.14 8.82 -3.08
CA TYR A 45 3.51 8.89 -1.67
C TYR A 45 2.30 8.71 -0.74
N GLY A 46 1.13 9.20 -1.14
CA GLY A 46 -0.12 8.93 -0.45
C GLY A 46 -0.46 7.43 -0.41
N LEU A 47 -0.32 6.73 -1.52
CA LEU A 47 -0.55 5.28 -1.61
C LEU A 47 0.48 4.48 -0.80
N ASP A 48 1.75 4.87 -0.83
CA ASP A 48 2.81 4.26 -0.01
C ASP A 48 2.55 4.46 1.51
N LEU A 49 2.07 5.65 1.89
CA LEU A 49 1.68 5.93 3.27
C LEU A 49 0.47 5.09 3.70
N LEU A 50 -0.55 4.98 2.84
CA LEU A 50 -1.73 4.14 3.11
C LEU A 50 -1.36 2.66 3.26
N ALA A 51 -0.42 2.14 2.45
CA ALA A 51 0.13 0.80 2.64
C ALA A 51 0.77 0.66 4.03
N THR A 52 1.56 1.66 4.44
CA THR A 52 2.21 1.68 5.77
C THR A 52 1.21 1.80 6.93
N VAL A 53 0.08 2.49 6.75
CA VAL A 53 -1.03 2.52 7.73
C VAL A 53 -1.63 1.12 7.91
N LEU A 54 -1.78 0.37 6.81
CA LEU A 54 -2.39 -0.95 6.82
C LEU A 54 -1.45 -2.02 7.39
N THR A 55 -0.16 -2.04 7.01
CA THR A 55 0.76 -3.15 7.34
C THR A 55 2.15 -2.73 7.84
N GLY A 56 2.42 -1.44 8.02
CA GLY A 56 3.71 -0.89 8.45
C GLY A 56 4.11 -1.15 9.91
N GLY A 57 4.08 -2.41 10.34
CA GLY A 57 4.49 -2.87 11.66
C GLY A 57 3.34 -3.34 12.55
N ARG A 58 3.67 -3.80 13.75
CA ARG A 58 2.74 -4.52 14.65
C ARG A 58 1.48 -3.75 15.04
N LEU A 59 1.55 -2.43 15.10
CA LEU A 59 0.43 -1.55 15.45
C LEU A 59 -0.35 -1.04 14.23
N SER A 60 0.01 -1.48 13.02
CA SER A 60 -0.74 -1.15 11.81
C SER A 60 -2.09 -1.87 11.77
N ARG A 61 -3.06 -1.30 11.07
CA ARG A 61 -4.47 -1.69 11.22
C ARG A 61 -4.71 -3.17 10.92
N LEU A 62 -4.19 -3.69 9.80
CA LEU A 62 -4.41 -5.08 9.40
C LEU A 62 -3.54 -6.04 10.20
N VAL A 63 -2.28 -5.70 10.45
CA VAL A 63 -1.41 -6.57 11.26
C VAL A 63 -1.97 -6.72 12.67
N HIS A 64 -2.36 -5.62 13.32
CA HIS A 64 -2.93 -5.66 14.66
C HIS A 64 -4.25 -6.44 14.70
N SER A 65 -5.18 -6.19 13.77
CA SER A 65 -6.49 -6.83 13.80
C SER A 65 -6.44 -8.30 13.35
N LEU A 66 -5.87 -8.59 12.18
CA LEU A 66 -5.88 -9.94 11.60
C LEU A 66 -4.88 -10.88 12.27
N ARG A 67 -3.65 -10.41 12.53
CA ARG A 67 -2.58 -11.27 13.05
C ARG A 67 -2.53 -11.28 14.57
N GLU A 68 -2.50 -10.11 15.20
CA GLU A 68 -2.28 -10.01 16.66
C GLU A 68 -3.54 -10.25 17.48
N THR A 69 -4.71 -9.86 16.98
CA THR A 69 -5.99 -9.96 17.72
C THR A 69 -6.78 -11.21 17.33
N LEU A 70 -7.04 -11.39 16.04
CA LEU A 70 -7.88 -12.49 15.54
C LEU A 70 -7.11 -13.79 15.29
N GLY A 71 -5.81 -13.69 14.99
CA GLY A 71 -4.98 -14.84 14.64
C GLY A 71 -5.40 -15.54 13.34
N TRP A 72 -6.10 -14.84 12.44
CA TRP A 72 -6.63 -15.41 11.19
C TRP A 72 -5.60 -15.48 10.07
N VAL A 73 -4.52 -14.70 10.18
CA VAL A 73 -3.44 -14.67 9.18
C VAL A 73 -2.12 -14.94 9.86
N MET A 74 -1.24 -15.65 9.17
CA MET A 74 0.15 -15.84 9.55
C MET A 74 0.93 -14.59 9.20
N ASP A 75 0.62 -13.99 8.05
CA ASP A 75 1.16 -12.70 7.66
C ASP A 75 0.19 -11.92 6.76
N VAL A 76 0.32 -10.60 6.79
CA VAL A 76 -0.40 -9.68 5.92
C VAL A 76 0.50 -8.50 5.58
N ASP A 77 0.63 -8.20 4.31
CA ASP A 77 1.52 -7.15 3.82
C ASP A 77 0.88 -6.33 2.70
N CYS A 78 1.28 -5.06 2.62
CA CYS A 78 0.85 -4.08 1.62
C CYS A 78 2.06 -3.30 1.13
N HIS A 79 2.10 -3.03 -0.17
CA HIS A 79 3.13 -2.18 -0.76
C HIS A 79 2.59 -1.48 -2.02
N TYR A 80 3.15 -0.32 -2.32
CA TYR A 80 2.94 0.40 -3.57
C TYR A 80 4.21 0.38 -4.44
N ALA A 81 4.15 -0.35 -5.56
CA ALA A 81 5.23 -0.37 -6.54
C ALA A 81 5.03 0.75 -7.56
N LEU A 82 5.91 1.76 -7.53
CA LEU A 82 5.95 2.84 -8.52
C LEU A 82 6.70 2.39 -9.78
N LEU A 83 6.04 2.50 -10.93
CA LEU A 83 6.63 2.36 -12.27
C LEU A 83 6.51 3.70 -13.02
N GLN A 84 7.16 3.81 -14.18
CA GLN A 84 7.22 5.08 -14.92
C GLN A 84 5.84 5.60 -15.35
N ASN A 85 4.98 4.73 -15.89
CA ASN A 85 3.69 5.13 -16.49
C ASN A 85 2.46 4.67 -15.68
N ALA A 86 2.68 3.95 -14.58
CA ALA A 86 1.63 3.41 -13.72
C ALA A 86 2.24 3.01 -12.37
N GLY A 87 1.41 2.64 -11.41
CA GLY A 87 1.86 1.93 -10.22
C GLY A 87 0.90 0.82 -9.84
N LEU A 88 1.33 -0.01 -8.89
CA LEU A 88 0.56 -1.14 -8.42
C LEU A 88 0.54 -1.15 -6.89
N PHE A 89 -0.64 -0.95 -6.33
CA PHE A 89 -0.89 -1.22 -4.92
C PHE A 89 -1.22 -2.70 -4.78
N THR A 90 -0.44 -3.43 -4.00
CA THR A 90 -0.67 -4.86 -3.74
C THR A 90 -0.86 -5.10 -2.26
N LEU A 91 -1.86 -5.91 -1.93
CA LEU A 91 -2.07 -6.46 -0.60
C LEU A 91 -2.01 -7.98 -0.72
N SER A 92 -1.28 -8.62 0.19
CA SER A 92 -1.25 -10.07 0.29
C SER A 92 -1.48 -10.55 1.71
N ALA A 93 -2.12 -11.70 1.86
CA ALA A 93 -2.31 -12.37 3.13
C ALA A 93 -2.00 -13.86 3.01
N TRP A 94 -1.39 -14.41 4.05
CA TRP A 94 -1.03 -15.82 4.19
C TRP A 94 -1.85 -16.38 5.35
N LEU A 95 -2.67 -17.39 5.09
CA LEU A 95 -3.75 -17.80 6.00
C LEU A 95 -4.15 -19.26 5.80
N ASP A 96 -4.86 -19.81 6.77
CA ASP A 96 -5.53 -21.10 6.60
C ASP A 96 -6.72 -20.97 5.62
N PRO A 97 -7.00 -21.99 4.78
CA PRO A 97 -8.05 -21.91 3.76
C PRO A 97 -9.43 -21.52 4.28
N GLU A 98 -9.79 -21.96 5.49
CA GLU A 98 -11.07 -21.69 6.13
C GLU A 98 -11.23 -20.21 6.52
N ALA A 99 -10.12 -19.48 6.68
CA ALA A 99 -10.11 -18.07 7.03
C ALA A 99 -10.21 -17.14 5.81
N LEU A 100 -10.28 -17.67 4.58
CA LEU A 100 -10.15 -16.86 3.36
C LEU A 100 -11.25 -15.81 3.18
N GLU A 101 -12.50 -16.22 3.27
CA GLU A 101 -13.64 -15.31 3.17
C GLU A 101 -13.66 -14.27 4.32
N PRO A 102 -13.53 -14.63 5.61
CA PRO A 102 -13.55 -13.63 6.68
C PRO A 102 -12.35 -12.67 6.60
N VAL A 103 -11.16 -13.14 6.22
CA VAL A 103 -9.97 -12.28 6.04
C VAL A 103 -10.18 -11.29 4.89
N GLU A 104 -10.65 -11.75 3.73
CA GLU A 104 -10.93 -10.86 2.59
C GLU A 104 -11.97 -9.80 2.95
N ASN A 105 -13.06 -10.19 3.61
CA ASN A 105 -14.10 -9.24 4.03
C ASN A 105 -13.56 -8.19 5.02
N HIS A 106 -12.72 -8.60 5.96
CA HIS A 106 -12.10 -7.69 6.93
C HIS A 106 -11.14 -6.71 6.25
N ILE A 107 -10.34 -7.18 5.29
CA ILE A 107 -9.46 -6.33 4.47
C ILE A 107 -10.28 -5.30 3.68
N ARG A 108 -11.35 -5.75 3.00
CA ARG A 108 -12.24 -4.88 2.23
C ARG A 108 -12.85 -3.79 3.11
N GLN A 109 -13.31 -4.13 4.32
CA GLN A 109 -13.83 -3.17 5.28
C GLN A 109 -12.79 -2.15 5.72
N ALA A 110 -11.57 -2.57 6.04
CA ALA A 110 -10.49 -1.67 6.43
C ALA A 110 -10.14 -0.66 5.32
N ILE A 111 -10.16 -1.10 4.07
CA ILE A 111 -9.92 -0.23 2.91
C ILE A 111 -11.09 0.75 2.71
N ILE A 112 -12.34 0.30 2.85
CA ILE A 112 -13.51 1.18 2.80
C ILE A 112 -13.45 2.24 3.90
N GLN A 113 -13.05 1.85 5.12
CA GLN A 113 -12.87 2.79 6.23
C GLN A 113 -11.80 3.85 5.92
N LEU A 114 -10.68 3.49 5.28
CA LEU A 114 -9.69 4.50 4.86
C LEU A 114 -10.26 5.54 3.88
N ALA A 115 -11.22 5.15 3.05
CA ALA A 115 -11.90 6.05 2.12
C ALA A 115 -13.01 6.90 2.77
N GLN A 116 -13.51 6.51 3.94
CA GLN A 116 -14.67 7.14 4.60
C GLN A 116 -14.32 7.90 5.88
N GLU A 117 -13.24 7.51 6.55
CA GLU A 117 -12.82 8.04 7.84
C GLU A 117 -11.40 8.58 7.75
N PRO A 118 -11.15 9.81 8.21
CA PRO A 118 -9.80 10.37 8.20
C PRO A 118 -8.89 9.61 9.16
N ILE A 119 -7.63 9.44 8.77
CA ILE A 119 -6.59 8.89 9.65
C ILE A 119 -6.42 9.86 10.84
N SER A 120 -6.41 9.31 12.06
CA SER A 120 -6.26 10.14 13.25
C SER A 120 -4.90 10.86 13.26
N PRO A 121 -4.80 12.07 13.84
CA PRO A 121 -3.54 12.83 13.86
C PRO A 121 -2.36 12.05 14.47
N ASP A 122 -2.61 11.29 15.54
CA ASP A 122 -1.58 10.49 16.22
C ASP A 122 -1.09 9.32 15.36
N GLU A 123 -2.01 8.65 14.67
CA GLU A 123 -1.68 7.56 13.74
C GLU A 123 -0.88 8.08 12.55
N LEU A 124 -1.33 9.19 11.93
CA LEU A 124 -0.65 9.82 10.81
C LEU A 124 0.77 10.24 11.20
N ALA A 125 0.92 10.96 12.32
CA ALA A 125 2.23 11.40 12.80
C ALA A 125 3.16 10.22 13.16
N ARG A 126 2.62 9.09 13.64
CA ARG A 126 3.39 7.87 13.86
C ARG A 126 3.89 7.28 12.55
N VAL A 127 3.02 7.14 11.55
CA VAL A 127 3.36 6.54 10.25
C VAL A 127 4.35 7.42 9.48
N GLN A 128 4.15 8.73 9.44
CA GLN A 128 5.09 9.66 8.80
C GLN A 128 6.49 9.59 9.40
N ARG A 129 6.60 9.49 10.74
CA ARG A 129 7.87 9.28 11.43
C ARG A 129 8.50 7.94 11.06
N LEU A 130 7.71 6.86 11.00
CA LEU A 130 8.20 5.55 10.61
C LEU A 130 8.81 5.58 9.20
N MET A 131 8.08 6.12 8.21
CA MET A 131 8.55 6.20 6.83
C MET A 131 9.79 7.08 6.70
N THR A 132 9.81 8.23 7.38
CA THR A 132 10.97 9.14 7.37
C THR A 132 12.22 8.49 7.97
N ASN A 133 12.05 7.72 9.06
CA ASN A 133 13.16 6.99 9.67
C ASN A 133 13.65 5.87 8.76
N SER A 134 12.74 5.06 8.19
CA SER A 134 13.08 4.02 7.22
C SER A 134 13.84 4.57 6.02
N TYR A 135 13.43 5.74 5.52
CA TYR A 135 14.13 6.45 4.45
C TYR A 135 15.55 6.84 4.86
N THR A 136 15.74 7.35 6.08
CA THR A 136 17.06 7.72 6.58
C THR A 136 18.00 6.51 6.66
N PHE A 137 17.51 5.38 7.19
CA PHE A 137 18.28 4.12 7.23
C PHE A 137 18.59 3.55 5.84
N ALA A 138 17.72 3.81 4.86
CA ALA A 138 17.92 3.38 3.49
C ALA A 138 19.05 4.15 2.77
N LEU A 139 19.70 5.14 3.40
CA LEU A 139 20.68 6.05 2.79
C LEU A 139 22.03 6.12 3.53
N GLU A 140 22.35 5.15 4.38
CA GLU A 140 23.56 5.17 5.21
C GLU A 140 24.85 4.88 4.43
N THR A 141 24.76 4.14 3.32
CA THR A 141 25.93 3.71 2.54
C THR A 141 26.02 4.42 1.19
N PRO A 142 27.23 4.58 0.62
CA PRO A 142 27.40 5.17 -0.72
C PRO A 142 26.65 4.42 -1.82
N SER A 143 26.57 3.08 -1.74
CA SER A 143 25.84 2.26 -2.71
C SER A 143 24.32 2.46 -2.62
N GLN A 144 23.79 2.61 -1.41
CA GLN A 144 22.39 2.96 -1.19
C GLN A 144 22.05 4.34 -1.76
N LEU A 145 22.87 5.35 -1.49
CA LEU A 145 22.71 6.69 -2.07
C LEU A 145 22.77 6.66 -3.60
N ALA A 146 23.75 5.96 -4.18
CA ALA A 146 23.86 5.82 -5.63
C ALA A 146 22.61 5.14 -6.24
N SER A 147 22.07 4.11 -5.57
CA SER A 147 20.86 3.42 -6.01
C SER A 147 19.63 4.33 -5.95
N LEU A 148 19.49 5.12 -4.86
CA LEU A 148 18.41 6.08 -4.70
C LEU A 148 18.45 7.15 -5.81
N TYR A 149 19.60 7.80 -6.02
CA TYR A 149 19.75 8.83 -7.04
C TYR A 149 19.52 8.25 -8.43
N GLY A 150 20.05 7.06 -8.73
CA GLY A 150 19.80 6.37 -10.00
C GLY A 150 18.32 6.07 -10.23
N TYR A 151 17.60 5.66 -9.19
CA TYR A 151 16.15 5.41 -9.26
C TYR A 151 15.37 6.68 -9.59
N TYR A 152 15.60 7.77 -8.84
CA TYR A 152 14.90 9.03 -9.08
C TYR A 152 15.33 9.74 -10.38
N ASP A 153 16.59 9.58 -10.81
CA ASP A 153 17.06 10.06 -12.12
C ASP A 153 16.35 9.33 -13.26
N HIS A 154 16.22 8.01 -13.16
CA HIS A 154 15.50 7.20 -14.15
C HIS A 154 14.03 7.61 -14.28
N LEU A 155 13.39 8.00 -13.18
CA LEU A 155 12.02 8.51 -13.17
C LEU A 155 11.90 9.98 -13.63
N GLY A 156 13.02 10.69 -13.83
CA GLY A 156 13.03 12.11 -14.20
C GLY A 156 12.75 13.07 -13.03
N HIS A 157 12.93 12.62 -11.79
CA HIS A 157 12.55 13.32 -10.57
C HIS A 157 13.69 13.36 -9.53
N LEU A 158 14.91 13.68 -9.97
CA LEU A 158 16.10 13.64 -9.11
C LEU A 158 15.98 14.50 -7.85
N ASP A 159 15.26 15.62 -7.92
CA ASP A 159 14.98 16.51 -6.79
C ASP A 159 14.23 15.80 -5.64
N GLN A 160 13.46 14.77 -5.97
CA GLN A 160 12.65 14.00 -5.03
C GLN A 160 13.47 13.04 -4.17
N ALA A 161 14.68 12.69 -4.61
CA ALA A 161 15.64 11.91 -3.81
C ALA A 161 16.00 12.62 -2.49
N VAL A 162 15.84 13.94 -2.40
CA VAL A 162 16.09 14.69 -1.15
C VAL A 162 14.78 15.20 -0.52
N ALA A 163 13.73 15.41 -1.34
CA ALA A 163 12.46 15.95 -0.88
C ALA A 163 11.50 14.91 -0.27
N TYR A 164 11.77 13.61 -0.38
CA TYR A 164 10.86 12.56 0.10
C TYR A 164 10.42 12.72 1.57
N PRO A 165 11.33 12.92 2.56
CA PRO A 165 10.92 13.11 3.96
C PRO A 165 9.97 14.30 4.18
N GLN A 166 10.23 15.41 3.48
CA GLN A 166 9.40 16.61 3.56
C GLN A 166 8.03 16.36 2.90
N SER A 167 8.02 15.62 1.79
CA SER A 167 6.79 15.26 1.08
C SER A 167 5.89 14.37 1.94
N ILE A 168 6.46 13.35 2.59
CA ILE A 168 5.72 12.48 3.51
C ILE A 168 5.17 13.25 4.71
N ALA A 169 5.98 14.11 5.33
CA ALA A 169 5.57 14.91 6.47
C ALA A 169 4.46 15.93 6.13
N GLY A 170 4.37 16.36 4.86
CA GLY A 170 3.36 17.28 4.37
C GLY A 170 2.03 16.64 3.97
N LEU A 171 1.90 15.30 4.00
CA LEU A 171 0.66 14.63 3.65
C LEU A 171 -0.41 14.83 4.74
N GLU A 172 -1.62 15.20 4.32
CA GLU A 172 -2.75 15.48 5.20
C GLU A 172 -3.80 14.36 5.15
N ALA A 173 -4.53 14.16 6.25
CA ALA A 173 -5.51 13.07 6.38
C ALA A 173 -6.62 13.15 5.31
N ASP A 174 -7.12 14.34 5.01
CA ASP A 174 -8.18 14.54 4.01
C ASP A 174 -7.70 14.17 2.59
N PHE A 175 -6.44 14.50 2.27
CA PHE A 175 -5.83 14.09 1.01
C PHE A 175 -5.69 12.56 0.93
N LEU A 176 -5.23 11.92 2.00
CA LEU A 176 -5.07 10.47 2.05
C LEU A 176 -6.42 9.74 1.93
N GLN A 177 -7.47 10.29 2.53
CA GLN A 177 -8.83 9.78 2.37
C GLN A 177 -9.28 9.86 0.89
N GLN A 178 -9.04 10.99 0.22
CA GLN A 178 -9.36 11.15 -1.20
C GLN A 178 -8.57 10.18 -2.09
N VAL A 179 -7.28 9.97 -1.80
CA VAL A 179 -6.44 8.99 -2.50
C VAL A 179 -7.00 7.57 -2.31
N ALA A 180 -7.34 7.19 -1.08
CA ALA A 180 -7.93 5.88 -0.79
C ALA A 180 -9.26 5.68 -1.53
N ALA A 181 -10.16 6.67 -1.47
CA ALA A 181 -11.45 6.63 -2.15
C ALA A 181 -11.33 6.52 -3.67
N THR A 182 -10.29 7.12 -4.25
CA THR A 182 -10.09 7.13 -5.70
C THR A 182 -9.45 5.86 -6.21
N TYR A 183 -8.40 5.36 -5.53
CA TYR A 183 -7.54 4.30 -6.07
C TYR A 183 -7.74 2.92 -5.44
N LEU A 184 -8.26 2.85 -4.22
CA LEU A 184 -8.32 1.60 -3.46
C LEU A 184 -9.75 1.03 -3.37
N ASN A 185 -10.66 1.41 -4.27
CA ASN A 185 -12.02 0.85 -4.26
C ASN A 185 -11.97 -0.69 -4.36
N PRO A 186 -12.44 -1.46 -3.36
CA PRO A 186 -12.36 -2.91 -3.39
C PRO A 186 -13.18 -3.56 -4.52
N ASP A 187 -14.17 -2.86 -5.06
CA ASP A 187 -14.99 -3.32 -6.20
C ASP A 187 -14.32 -3.07 -7.55
N HIS A 188 -13.18 -2.36 -7.57
CA HIS A 188 -12.34 -2.14 -8.75
C HIS A 188 -10.93 -2.70 -8.49
N SER A 189 -10.88 -3.94 -8.00
CA SER A 189 -9.65 -4.66 -7.69
C SER A 189 -9.52 -5.96 -8.50
N LEU A 190 -8.28 -6.39 -8.70
CA LEU A 190 -7.96 -7.76 -9.09
C LEU A 190 -7.72 -8.58 -7.82
N VAL A 191 -8.43 -9.70 -7.69
CA VAL A 191 -8.30 -10.63 -6.57
C VAL A 191 -7.83 -11.98 -7.09
N THR A 192 -6.75 -12.49 -6.52
CA THR A 192 -6.26 -13.85 -6.79
C THR A 192 -6.20 -14.62 -5.49
N THR A 193 -6.86 -15.77 -5.44
CA THR A 193 -6.74 -16.73 -4.35
C THR A 193 -5.92 -17.91 -4.83
N VAL A 194 -5.01 -18.38 -4.00
CA VAL A 194 -4.29 -19.63 -4.22
C VAL A 194 -4.63 -20.55 -3.06
N ILE A 195 -5.26 -21.68 -3.36
CA ILE A 195 -5.74 -22.63 -2.35
C ILE A 195 -5.05 -23.99 -2.50
N PRO A 196 -4.86 -24.72 -1.39
CA PRO A 196 -4.38 -26.10 -1.44
C PRO A 196 -5.42 -27.03 -2.07
N VAL A 197 -4.94 -28.11 -2.70
CA VAL A 197 -5.74 -29.26 -3.19
C VAL A 197 -5.33 -30.57 -2.58
#